data_AF-A0A1W9UNP6-F1
#
_entry.id   AF-A0A1W9UNP6-F1
#
_cell.length_a   1.000
_cell.length_b   1.000
_cell.length_c   1.000
_cell.angle_alpha   90.00
_cell.angle_beta   90.00
_cell.angle_gamma   90.00
#
_symmetry.space_group_name_H-M   'P 1'
#
loop_
_entity.id
_entity.type
_entity.pdbx_description
1 polymer ?
#
loop_
_entity_poly.entity_id
_entity_poly.type
_entity_poly.pdbx_seq_one_letter_code
_entity_poly.pdbx_strand_id
1 'polypeptide(L)' 'MFAPNNQHFQISMFGSINSLPENLQKRLEESWADDFYSKYFVRMDEKPFAVLYSDEPSRPNIPVNVLVGLETL' A
#
# COMPACT_ATOMS: atom_id res chain seq x y z
N MET A 1 0.89 15.45 9.82
CA MET A 1 0.54 16.00 8.49
C MET A 1 0.11 14.89 7.55
N PHE A 2 -0.90 15.15 6.72
CA PHE A 2 -1.34 14.24 5.65
C PHE A 2 -0.29 14.19 4.52
N ALA A 3 0.03 12.97 4.06
CA ALA A 3 0.85 12.77 2.88
C ALA A 3 0.31 11.53 2.13
N PRO A 4 0.00 11.66 0.83
CA PRO A 4 -0.43 10.51 0.03
C PRO A 4 0.73 9.52 -0.10
N ASN A 5 0.41 8.22 -0.03
CA ASN A 5 1.40 7.17 -0.11
C ASN A 5 1.68 6.81 -1.56
N ASN A 6 2.74 7.39 -2.10
CA ASN A 6 3.25 7.03 -3.43
C ASN A 6 4.43 6.03 -3.37
N GLN A 7 4.83 5.57 -2.17
CA GLN A 7 6.01 4.71 -2.03
C GLN A 7 5.81 3.34 -2.67
N HIS A 8 4.58 2.84 -2.72
CA HIS A 8 4.26 1.54 -3.31
C HIS A 8 4.47 1.50 -4.84
N PHE A 9 4.55 2.64 -5.53
CA PHE A 9 4.91 2.68 -6.95
C PHE A 9 6.38 2.34 -7.21
N GLN A 10 7.23 2.45 -6.19
CA GLN A 10 8.62 2.10 -6.28
C GLN A 10 8.83 0.64 -5.88
N ILE A 11 9.24 -0.19 -6.84
CA ILE A 11 9.63 -1.56 -6.57
C ILE A 11 10.88 -1.56 -5.67
N SER A 12 10.78 -2.20 -4.51
CA SER A 12 11.93 -2.37 -3.61
C SER A 12 12.95 -3.31 -4.24
N MET A 13 14.22 -2.89 -4.36
CA MET A 13 15.29 -3.76 -4.85
C MET A 13 15.54 -4.97 -3.93
N PHE A 14 15.41 -4.77 -2.62
CA PHE A 14 15.62 -5.80 -1.59
C PHE A 14 14.30 -6.25 -0.94
N GLY A 15 13.20 -6.20 -1.70
CA GLY A 15 11.90 -6.65 -1.24
C GLY A 15 11.85 -8.16 -1.01
N SER A 16 11.09 -8.59 -0.01
CA SER A 16 10.89 -10.02 0.29
C SER A 16 10.29 -10.78 -0.90
N ILE A 17 9.42 -10.13 -1.68
CA ILE A 17 8.81 -10.72 -2.89
C ILE A 17 9.89 -11.11 -3.91
N ASN A 18 10.89 -10.25 -4.14
CA ASN A 18 11.98 -10.53 -5.08
C ASN A 18 12.87 -11.70 -4.63
N SER A 19 12.86 -12.02 -3.34
CA SER A 19 13.61 -13.16 -2.79
C SER A 19 12.86 -14.49 -2.89
N LEU A 20 11.59 -14.48 -3.31
CA LEU A 20 10.80 -15.69 -3.46
C LEU A 20 11.25 -16.48 -4.70
N PRO A 21 11.20 -17.83 -4.66
CA PRO A 21 11.28 -18.67 -5.85
C PRO A 21 10.22 -18.28 -6.90
N GLU A 22 10.57 -18.40 -8.18
CA GLU A 22 9.73 -17.97 -9.31
C GLU A 22 8.32 -18.60 -9.30
N ASN A 23 8.21 -19.86 -8.88
CA ASN A 23 6.92 -20.54 -8.77
C ASN A 23 6.01 -19.92 -7.69
N LEU A 24 6.58 -19.38 -6.62
CA LEU A 24 5.82 -18.67 -5.58
C LEU A 24 5.46 -17.24 -6.01
N GLN A 25 6.33 -16.58 -6.78
CA GLN A 25 6.01 -15.27 -7.37
C GLN A 25 4.80 -15.39 -8.29
N LYS A 26 4.81 -16.33 -9.25
CA LYS A 26 3.67 -16.58 -10.15
C LYS A 26 2.38 -16.90 -9.39
N ARG A 27 2.47 -17.74 -8.36
CA ARG A 27 1.32 -18.07 -7.52
C ARG A 27 0.77 -16.84 -6.77
N LEU A 28 1.61 -15.89 -6.39
CA LEU A 28 1.20 -14.64 -5.75
C LEU A 28 0.52 -13.72 -6.76
N GLU A 29 1.09 -13.59 -7.96
CA GLU A 29 0.53 -12.82 -9.09
C GLU A 29 -0.85 -13.35 -9.52
N GLU A 30 -1.06 -14.67 -9.49
CA GLU A 30 -2.36 -15.29 -9.81
C GLU A 30 -3.34 -15.30 -8.63
N SER A 31 -2.91 -14.83 -7.45
CA SER A 31 -3.74 -14.85 -6.26
C SER A 31 -4.63 -13.60 -6.15
N TRP A 32 -5.60 -13.66 -5.23
CA TRP A 32 -6.43 -12.51 -4.89
C TRP A 32 -5.61 -11.30 -4.42
N ALA A 33 -4.38 -11.51 -3.92
CA ALA A 33 -3.53 -10.44 -3.40
C ALA A 33 -3.09 -9.47 -4.51
N ASP A 34 -2.81 -9.97 -5.72
CA ASP A 34 -2.46 -9.12 -6.87
C ASP A 34 -3.66 -8.28 -7.30
N ASP A 35 -4.84 -8.89 -7.36
CA ASP A 35 -6.09 -8.21 -7.66
C ASP A 35 -6.41 -7.12 -6.64
N PHE A 36 -6.26 -7.41 -5.35
CA PHE A 36 -6.42 -6.43 -4.29
C PHE A 36 -5.42 -5.28 -4.45
N TYR A 37 -4.15 -5.58 -4.70
CA TYR A 37 -3.13 -4.55 -4.86
C TYR A 37 -3.40 -3.66 -6.08
N SER A 38 -3.55 -4.26 -7.27
CA SER A 38 -3.62 -3.56 -8.55
C SER A 38 -4.96 -2.87 -8.83
N LYS A 39 -6.06 -3.42 -8.30
CA LYS A 39 -7.42 -2.90 -8.56
C LYS A 39 -7.99 -2.07 -7.41
N TYR A 40 -7.55 -2.30 -6.17
CA TYR A 40 -8.07 -1.59 -4.99
C TYR A 40 -7.00 -0.71 -4.33
N PHE A 41 -5.94 -1.30 -3.76
CA PHE A 41 -4.98 -0.61 -2.91
C PHE A 41 -4.29 0.58 -3.60
N VAL A 42 -3.78 0.37 -4.81
CA VAL A 42 -3.06 1.38 -5.62
C VAL A 42 -3.99 2.50 -6.14
N ARG A 43 -5.29 2.23 -6.23
CA ARG A 43 -6.27 3.14 -6.85
C ARG A 43 -7.07 3.96 -5.83
N MET A 44 -6.82 3.73 -4.54
CA MET A 44 -7.59 4.36 -3.48
C MET A 44 -7.28 5.87 -3.41
N ASP A 45 -8.33 6.70 -3.44
CA ASP A 45 -8.17 8.13 -3.18
C ASP A 45 -8.06 8.38 -1.67
N GLU A 46 -6.86 8.73 -1.19
CA GLU A 46 -6.59 9.00 0.22
C GLU A 46 -7.08 10.38 0.67
N LYS A 47 -7.36 11.31 -0.27
CA LYS A 47 -7.69 12.72 0.05
C LYS A 47 -8.88 12.92 1.00
N PRO A 48 -9.98 12.14 0.91
CA PRO A 48 -11.12 12.31 1.82
C PRO A 48 -10.74 12.11 3.30
N PHE A 49 -9.66 11.36 3.58
CA PHE A 49 -9.20 11.08 4.94
C PHE A 49 -8.20 12.12 5.46
N ALA A 50 -7.81 13.12 4.66
CA ALA A 50 -6.85 14.15 5.06
C ALA A 50 -7.29 14.91 6.33
N VAL A 51 -8.60 15.06 6.54
CA VAL A 51 -9.20 15.70 7.73
C VAL A 51 -8.86 14.99 9.05
N LEU A 52 -8.44 13.72 8.99
CA LEU A 52 -8.06 12.93 10.17
C LEU A 52 -6.61 13.18 10.61
N TYR A 53 -5.82 13.93 9.83
CA TYR A 53 -4.41 14.16 10.11
C TYR A 53 -4.21 15.54 10.76
N SER A 54 -3.32 15.60 11.75
CA SER A 54 -2.89 16.88 12.34
C SER A 54 -1.97 17.63 11.37
N ASP A 55 -2.12 18.95 11.31
CA ASP A 55 -1.23 19.86 10.57
C ASP A 55 0.04 20.23 11.35
N GLU A 56 0.11 19.88 12.63
CA GLU A 56 1.29 20.12 13.46
C GLU A 56 2.48 19.23 13.04
N PRO A 57 3.72 19.72 13.12
CA PRO A 57 4.91 18.93 12.87
C PRO A 57 5.00 17.74 13.82
N SER A 58 4.85 16.54 13.28
CA SER A 58 4.96 15.27 14.01
C SER A 58 5.65 14.22 13.15
N ARG A 59 5.85 13.01 13.72
CA ARG A 59 6.21 11.85 12.90
C ARG A 59 5.14 11.64 11.80
N PRO A 60 5.53 11.25 10.57
CA PRO A 60 4.59 10.88 9.54
C PRO A 60 3.65 9.78 10.06
N ASN A 61 2.36 10.01 9.89
CA ASN A 61 1.34 9.01 10.18
C ASN A 61 1.43 7.84 9.19
N ILE A 62 0.87 6.70 9.56
CA ILE A 62 0.72 5.56 8.64
C ILE A 62 -0.13 6.02 7.43
N PRO A 63 0.21 5.62 6.20
CA PRO A 63 -0.62 5.83 5.03
C PRO A 63 -2.08 5.39 5.18
N VAL A 64 -3.00 6.13 4.56
CA VAL A 64 -4.43 5.82 4.64
C VAL A 64 -4.71 4.51 3.91
N ASN A 65 -4.11 4.28 2.74
CA ASN A 65 -4.30 3.04 1.98
C ASN A 65 -3.88 1.78 2.76
N VAL A 66 -2.87 1.88 3.62
CA VAL A 66 -2.49 0.80 4.53
C VAL A 66 -3.57 0.56 5.58
N LEU A 67 -4.04 1.61 6.26
CA LEU A 67 -5.05 1.48 7.32
C LEU A 67 -6.39 0.94 6.77
N VAL A 68 -6.90 1.54 5.70
CA VAL A 68 -8.16 1.13 5.07
C VAL A 68 -8.02 -0.23 4.40
N GLY A 69 -6.87 -0.50 3.77
CA GLY A 69 -6.59 -1.80 3.16
C GLY A 69 -6.66 -2.94 4.18
N LEU A 70 -6.17 -2.73 5.40
CA LEU A 70 -6.25 -3.72 6.48
C LEU A 70 -7.69 -3.97 6.95
N GLU A 71 -8.53 -2.95 7.02
CA GLU A 71 -9.96 -3.10 7.40
C GLU A 71 -10.82 -3.73 6.29
N THR A 72 -10.34 -3.72 5.04
CA THR A 72 -11.09 -4.27 3.90
C THR A 72 -10.91 -5.80 3.74
N LEU A 73 -9.90 -6.37 4.40
CA LEU A 73 -9.50 -7.79 4.30
C LEU A 73 -10.01 -8.62 5.48
#